data_AF-A0A0F9ZR52-F1
#
_entry.id   AF-A0A0F9ZR52-F1
#
_cell.length_a   1.000
_cell.length_b   1.000
_cell.length_c   1.000
_cell.angle_alpha   90.00
_cell.angle_beta   90.00
_cell.angle_gamma   90.00
#
_symmetry.space_group_name_H-M   'P 1'
#
loop_
_entity.id
_entity.type
_entity.pdbx_description
1 polymer ?
#
loop_
_entity_poly.entity_id
_entity_poly.type
_entity_poly.pdbx_seq_one_letter_code
_entity_poly.pdbx_strand_id
1 'polypeptide(L)'
;MKYREEGIKPDQDSFNLRDLTVEKEYIEFGPANERVTIQKYREKVEALVKKLEEENEILQKIKQGEGLDEEEIEELADTLASYDPYPTEENLQKAYDARQVHFLDLIRYIMGIGGLLTFSDKVSEAFAEFIAEHNTLTVKQIQFLHTLQTFIVENGELTKRDLVREPFTKLHARGFLGLFNKQMQEEILKFTDKILQHA
;
A
#
# COMPACT_ATOMS: atom_id res chain seq x y z
N MET A 1 -47.30 -49.46 -16.51
CA MET A 1 -47.20 -48.01 -16.77
C MET A 1 -46.47 -47.35 -15.61
N LYS A 2 -45.34 -46.68 -15.88
CA LYS A 2 -44.95 -45.36 -15.36
C LYS A 2 -43.43 -45.17 -15.47
N TYR A 3 -43.06 -44.47 -16.54
CA TYR A 3 -42.03 -43.45 -16.72
C TYR A 3 -40.66 -43.57 -16.06
N ARG A 4 -39.66 -43.58 -16.97
CA ARG A 4 -38.24 -43.19 -16.82
C ARG A 4 -38.10 -41.77 -16.27
N GLU A 5 -36.95 -41.49 -15.65
CA GLU A 5 -36.04 -40.43 -16.12
C GLU A 5 -34.65 -40.60 -15.47
N GLU A 6 -33.68 -41.04 -16.29
CA GLU A 6 -32.25 -40.94 -16.02
C GLU A 6 -31.85 -39.47 -16.21
N GLY A 7 -31.81 -38.72 -15.11
CA GLY A 7 -31.27 -37.37 -15.06
C GLY A 7 -29.77 -37.42 -14.82
N ILE A 8 -29.00 -37.11 -15.86
CA ILE A 8 -27.56 -36.82 -15.81
C ILE A 8 -27.35 -35.74 -14.74
N LYS A 9 -26.62 -36.06 -13.66
CA LYS A 9 -26.17 -35.05 -12.70
C LYS A 9 -25.14 -34.16 -13.40
N PRO A 10 -25.33 -32.83 -13.45
CA PRO A 10 -24.27 -31.95 -13.93
C PRO A 10 -23.10 -32.05 -12.94
N ASP A 11 -21.91 -32.21 -13.51
CA ASP A 11 -20.64 -32.15 -12.81
C ASP A 11 -20.60 -30.81 -12.06
N GLN A 12 -20.60 -30.85 -10.74
CA GLN A 12 -20.41 -29.64 -9.96
C GLN A 12 -18.94 -29.28 -10.09
N ASP A 13 -18.65 -28.36 -11.00
CA ASP A 13 -17.40 -27.61 -11.01
C ASP A 13 -17.05 -27.24 -9.58
N SER A 14 -15.94 -27.81 -9.09
CA SER A 14 -15.38 -27.50 -7.80
C SER A 14 -14.86 -26.08 -7.85
N PHE A 15 -15.73 -25.10 -7.58
CA PHE A 15 -15.29 -23.77 -7.23
C PHE A 15 -14.62 -23.89 -5.85
N ASN A 16 -13.31 -24.13 -5.87
CA ASN A 16 -12.41 -23.85 -4.76
C ASN A 16 -12.37 -22.34 -4.55
N LEU A 17 -13.46 -21.79 -4.01
CA LEU A 17 -13.42 -20.51 -3.33
C LEU A 17 -12.64 -20.78 -2.05
N ARG A 18 -11.32 -20.52 -2.12
CA ARG A 18 -10.51 -20.37 -0.92
C ARG A 18 -11.18 -19.26 -0.13
N ASP A 19 -11.91 -19.68 0.90
CA ASP A 19 -12.56 -18.82 1.87
C ASP A 19 -11.43 -18.13 2.65
N LEU A 20 -10.88 -17.07 2.06
CA LEU A 20 -10.09 -16.09 2.78
C LEU A 20 -11.09 -15.46 3.73
N THR A 21 -11.04 -15.89 4.99
CA THR A 21 -11.77 -15.26 6.09
C THR A 21 -11.16 -13.87 6.28
N VAL A 22 -11.51 -12.94 5.39
CA VAL A 22 -11.24 -11.52 5.57
C VAL A 22 -12.11 -11.14 6.75
N GLU A 23 -11.47 -10.82 7.88
CA GLU A 23 -12.16 -10.19 8.99
C GLU A 23 -13.01 -9.06 8.39
N LYS A 24 -14.32 -9.07 8.66
CA LYS A 24 -15.22 -8.07 8.09
C LYS A 24 -14.92 -6.74 8.75
N GLU A 25 -13.90 -6.07 8.27
CA GLU A 25 -13.61 -4.70 8.62
C GLU A 25 -14.67 -3.81 7.96
N TYR A 26 -15.22 -2.92 8.78
CA TYR A 26 -16.25 -1.97 8.38
C TYR A 26 -15.64 -0.59 8.34
N ILE A 27 -16.03 0.20 7.35
CA ILE A 27 -15.66 1.61 7.25
C ILE A 27 -16.88 2.48 7.55
N GLU A 28 -16.65 3.51 8.36
CA GLU A 28 -17.58 4.61 8.64
C GLU A 28 -17.25 5.78 7.71
N PHE A 29 -18.22 6.28 6.95
CA PHE A 29 -18.00 7.35 5.96
C PHE A 29 -19.23 8.25 5.79
N GLY A 30 -19.01 9.43 5.19
CA GLY A 30 -20.07 10.40 4.88
C GLY A 30 -20.65 11.15 6.09
N PRO A 31 -21.46 12.20 5.86
CA PRO A 31 -22.00 13.05 6.92
C PRO A 31 -23.03 12.33 7.82
N ALA A 32 -23.61 11.23 7.33
CA ALA A 32 -24.56 10.41 8.08
C ALA A 32 -23.89 9.27 8.87
N ASN A 33 -22.56 9.15 8.86
CA ASN A 33 -21.79 8.02 9.43
C ASN A 33 -22.30 6.66 8.92
N GLU A 34 -22.38 6.54 7.59
CA GLU A 34 -22.77 5.29 6.94
C GLU A 34 -21.74 4.20 7.22
N ARG A 35 -22.22 2.96 7.40
CA ARG A 35 -21.39 1.79 7.69
C ARG A 35 -21.57 0.73 6.64
N VAL A 36 -20.49 0.44 5.91
CA VAL A 36 -20.44 -0.68 4.97
C VAL A 36 -19.16 -1.49 5.18
N THR A 37 -19.14 -2.71 4.66
CA THR A 37 -17.90 -3.49 4.63
C THR A 37 -16.89 -2.79 3.72
N ILE A 38 -15.60 -2.89 4.06
CA ILE A 38 -14.52 -2.31 3.23
C ILE A 38 -14.66 -2.75 1.76
N GLN A 39 -14.94 -4.03 1.52
CA GLN A 39 -15.15 -4.55 0.17
C GLN A 39 -16.24 -3.79 -0.60
N LYS A 40 -17.40 -3.54 0.04
CA LYS A 40 -18.51 -2.85 -0.60
C LYS A 40 -18.20 -1.36 -0.81
N TYR A 41 -17.41 -0.76 0.09
CA TYR A 41 -16.93 0.60 -0.08
C TYR A 41 -16.02 0.71 -1.32
N ARG A 42 -15.04 -0.18 -1.44
CA ARG A 42 -14.13 -0.26 -2.60
C ARG A 42 -14.92 -0.40 -3.92
N GLU A 43 -15.88 -1.31 -3.97
CA GLU A 43 -16.75 -1.50 -5.16
C GLU A 43 -17.52 -0.23 -5.54
N LYS A 44 -18.07 0.50 -4.56
CA LYS A 44 -18.74 1.78 -4.81
C LYS A 44 -17.79 2.85 -5.35
N VAL A 45 -16.60 2.96 -4.75
CA VAL A 45 -15.57 3.92 -5.18
C VAL A 45 -15.10 3.61 -6.61
N GLU A 46 -14.81 2.34 -6.91
CA GLU A 46 -14.40 1.90 -8.25
C GLU A 46 -15.47 2.23 -9.30
N ALA A 47 -16.74 1.97 -8.99
CA ALA A 47 -17.85 2.31 -9.87
C ALA A 47 -17.99 3.84 -10.08
N LEU A 48 -17.81 4.63 -9.02
CA LEU A 48 -17.86 6.09 -9.08
C LEU A 48 -16.71 6.64 -9.94
N VAL A 49 -15.48 6.21 -9.67
CA VAL A 49 -14.29 6.66 -10.42
C VAL A 49 -14.41 6.29 -11.88
N LYS A 50 -14.84 5.05 -12.20
CA LYS A 50 -15.05 4.62 -13.58
C LYS A 50 -16.12 5.43 -14.32
N LYS A 51 -17.18 5.84 -13.62
CA LYS A 51 -18.21 6.71 -14.19
C LYS A 51 -17.64 8.10 -14.48
N LEU A 52 -16.94 8.68 -13.50
CA LEU A 52 -16.37 10.01 -13.61
C LEU A 52 -15.18 10.07 -14.57
N GLU A 53 -14.50 8.96 -14.84
CA GLU A 53 -13.44 8.88 -15.84
C GLU A 53 -13.92 9.28 -17.24
N GLU A 54 -15.20 9.06 -17.57
CA GLU A 54 -15.79 9.49 -18.84
C GLU A 54 -16.19 10.98 -18.84
N GLU A 55 -16.45 11.57 -17.67
CA GLU A 55 -17.05 12.90 -17.51
C GLU A 55 -16.04 13.98 -17.03
N ASN A 56 -14.98 13.59 -16.33
CA ASN A 56 -14.04 14.48 -15.65
C ASN A 56 -12.69 14.52 -16.36
N GLU A 57 -12.27 15.73 -16.77
CA GLU A 57 -11.04 15.95 -17.52
C GLU A 57 -9.78 15.61 -16.70
N ILE A 58 -9.79 15.81 -15.38
CA ILE A 58 -8.65 15.53 -14.49
C ILE A 58 -8.38 14.02 -14.41
N LEU A 59 -9.43 13.20 -14.29
CA LEU A 59 -9.30 11.74 -14.35
C LEU A 59 -8.79 11.27 -15.72
N GLN A 60 -9.20 11.92 -16.81
CA GLN A 60 -8.67 11.62 -18.15
C GLN A 60 -7.19 11.99 -18.29
N LYS A 61 -6.74 13.09 -17.69
CA LYS A 61 -5.32 13.46 -17.63
C LYS A 61 -4.49 12.42 -16.87
N ILE A 62 -4.99 11.97 -15.71
CA ILE A 62 -4.36 10.88 -14.94
C ILE A 62 -4.21 9.63 -15.81
N LYS A 63 -5.26 9.28 -16.57
CA LYS A 63 -5.23 8.12 -17.48
C LYS A 63 -4.22 8.25 -18.61
N GLN A 64 -4.01 9.46 -19.11
CA GLN A 64 -3.03 9.74 -20.16
C GLN A 64 -1.60 9.84 -19.62
N GLY A 65 -1.41 9.75 -18.30
CA GLY A 65 -0.10 9.89 -17.66
C GLY A 65 0.40 11.33 -17.63
N GLU A 66 -0.50 12.30 -17.78
CA GLU A 66 -0.16 13.72 -17.70
C GLU A 66 0.10 14.13 -16.25
N GLY A 67 1.01 15.08 -16.06
CA GLY A 67 1.27 15.68 -14.75
C GLY A 67 0.11 16.57 -14.34
N LEU A 68 -0.30 16.46 -13.08
CA LEU A 68 -1.28 17.35 -12.45
C LEU A 68 -0.57 18.34 -11.55
N ASP A 69 -1.11 19.55 -11.44
CA ASP A 69 -0.70 20.50 -10.40
C ASP A 69 -1.48 20.29 -9.09
N GLU A 70 -1.08 20.99 -8.03
CA GLU A 70 -1.71 20.86 -6.71
C GLU A 70 -3.18 21.34 -6.72
N GLU A 71 -3.51 22.35 -7.52
CA GLU A 71 -4.87 22.89 -7.62
C GLU A 71 -5.82 21.86 -8.28
N GLU A 72 -5.37 21.18 -9.33
CA GLU A 72 -6.12 20.10 -9.99
C GLU A 72 -6.32 18.88 -9.07
N ILE A 73 -5.33 18.56 -8.23
CA ILE A 73 -5.45 17.46 -7.27
C ILE A 73 -6.50 17.80 -6.20
N GLU A 74 -6.49 19.04 -5.69
CA GLU A 74 -7.47 19.52 -4.72
C GLU A 74 -8.88 19.56 -5.33
N GLU A 75 -9.02 20.06 -6.56
CA GLU A 75 -10.30 20.06 -7.28
C GLU A 75 -10.86 18.65 -7.49
N LEU A 76 -10.00 17.68 -7.83
CA LEU A 76 -10.41 16.28 -7.96
C LEU A 76 -10.85 15.70 -6.61
N ALA A 77 -10.12 15.99 -5.53
CA ALA A 77 -10.47 15.55 -4.19
C ALA A 77 -11.83 16.07 -3.74
N ASP A 78 -12.10 17.36 -3.94
CA ASP A 78 -13.38 18.00 -3.63
C ASP A 78 -14.51 17.45 -4.50
N THR A 79 -14.25 17.27 -5.79
CA THR A 79 -15.22 16.70 -6.73
C THR A 79 -15.60 15.30 -6.28
N LEU A 80 -14.63 14.42 -6.04
CA LEU A 80 -14.88 13.06 -5.61
C LEU A 80 -15.56 13.02 -4.24
N ALA A 81 -15.16 13.86 -3.29
CA ALA A 81 -15.79 13.97 -1.99
C ALA A 81 -17.25 14.43 -2.03
N SER A 82 -17.72 15.05 -3.13
CA SER A 82 -19.12 15.47 -3.28
C SER A 82 -20.09 14.34 -3.65
N TYR A 83 -19.59 13.19 -4.11
CA TYR A 83 -20.38 12.04 -4.55
C TYR A 83 -20.38 10.91 -3.52
N ASP A 84 -21.48 10.15 -3.37
CA ASP A 84 -21.48 8.88 -2.63
C ASP A 84 -20.52 7.89 -3.32
N PRO A 85 -19.52 7.30 -2.62
CA PRO A 85 -19.41 7.12 -1.16
C PRO A 85 -18.42 8.04 -0.42
N TYR A 86 -18.32 9.31 -0.79
CA TYR A 86 -17.43 10.30 -0.17
C TYR A 86 -15.97 9.78 -0.09
N PRO A 87 -15.34 9.46 -1.24
CA PRO A 87 -13.94 9.04 -1.35
C PRO A 87 -12.96 10.16 -0.95
N THR A 88 -12.95 10.53 0.33
CA THR A 88 -11.91 11.38 0.91
C THR A 88 -10.63 10.59 1.06
N GLU A 89 -9.48 11.29 1.11
CA GLU A 89 -8.18 10.65 1.32
C GLU A 89 -8.20 9.71 2.54
N GLU A 90 -8.73 10.16 3.68
CA GLU A 90 -8.83 9.35 4.89
C GLU A 90 -9.65 8.07 4.68
N ASN A 91 -10.78 8.16 3.97
CA ASN A 91 -11.64 7.00 3.72
C ASN A 91 -10.97 6.02 2.75
N LEU A 92 -10.27 6.52 1.73
CA LEU A 92 -9.51 5.69 0.82
C LEU A 92 -8.33 5.02 1.52
N GLN A 93 -7.57 5.73 2.35
CA GLN A 93 -6.48 5.16 3.13
C GLN A 93 -6.97 4.06 4.07
N LYS A 94 -8.11 4.24 4.74
CA LYS A 94 -8.73 3.19 5.57
C LYS A 94 -9.21 2.02 4.71
N ALA A 95 -9.91 2.32 3.62
CA ALA A 95 -10.48 1.30 2.76
C ALA A 95 -9.40 0.41 2.13
N TYR A 96 -8.23 0.95 1.79
CA TYR A 96 -7.14 0.21 1.15
C TYR A 96 -6.01 -0.20 2.12
N ASP A 97 -6.18 0.00 3.44
CA ASP A 97 -5.14 -0.16 4.49
C ASP A 97 -3.80 0.52 4.11
N ALA A 98 -3.91 1.73 3.60
CA ALA A 98 -2.86 2.49 2.94
C ALA A 98 -2.62 3.82 3.67
N ARG A 99 -2.38 3.76 4.99
CA ARG A 99 -2.34 4.90 5.95
C ARG A 99 -1.34 6.04 5.65
N GLN A 100 -0.48 5.90 4.65
CA GLN A 100 0.52 6.90 4.24
C GLN A 100 0.57 7.07 2.71
N VAL A 101 -0.43 6.54 1.99
CA VAL A 101 -0.48 6.70 0.53
C VAL A 101 -1.25 7.97 0.21
N HIS A 102 -0.65 8.82 -0.63
CA HIS A 102 -1.29 10.03 -1.10
C HIS A 102 -2.55 9.73 -1.90
N PHE A 103 -3.53 10.63 -1.80
CA PHE A 103 -4.77 10.57 -2.56
C PHE A 103 -4.59 10.22 -4.05
N LEU A 104 -3.68 10.90 -4.76
CA LEU A 104 -3.48 10.69 -6.20
C LEU A 104 -3.02 9.25 -6.53
N ASP A 105 -2.17 8.66 -5.68
CA ASP A 105 -1.68 7.30 -5.87
C ASP A 105 -2.79 6.26 -5.60
N LEU A 106 -3.69 6.54 -4.64
CA LEU A 106 -4.89 5.75 -4.41
C LEU A 106 -5.84 5.78 -5.61
N ILE A 107 -6.07 6.97 -6.19
CA ILE A 107 -6.91 7.11 -7.40
C ILE A 107 -6.30 6.37 -8.59
N ARG A 108 -4.99 6.52 -8.84
CA ARG A 108 -4.28 5.77 -9.90
C ARG A 108 -4.43 4.26 -9.76
N TYR A 109 -4.38 3.76 -8.53
CA TYR A 109 -4.59 2.35 -8.21
C TYR A 109 -6.02 1.90 -8.49
N ILE A 110 -7.02 2.68 -8.04
CA ILE A 110 -8.44 2.41 -8.28
C ILE A 110 -8.75 2.36 -9.79
N MET A 111 -8.13 3.24 -10.56
CA MET A 111 -8.28 3.28 -12.02
C MET A 111 -7.49 2.17 -12.74
N GLY A 112 -6.62 1.43 -12.05
CA GLY A 112 -5.81 0.36 -12.63
C GLY A 112 -4.68 0.83 -13.56
N ILE A 113 -4.26 2.10 -13.44
CA ILE A 113 -3.30 2.78 -14.35
C ILE A 113 -1.90 2.87 -13.72
N GLY A 114 -1.80 2.58 -12.42
CA GLY A 114 -0.55 2.40 -11.71
C GLY A 114 -0.70 1.34 -10.64
N GLY A 115 0.38 0.66 -10.29
CA GLY A 115 0.43 -0.05 -9.01
C GLY A 115 0.42 0.98 -7.88
N LEU A 116 -0.13 0.61 -6.71
CA LEU A 116 0.23 1.32 -5.49
C LEU A 116 1.74 1.13 -5.34
N LEU A 117 2.54 2.17 -5.58
CA LEU A 117 3.87 2.24 -4.96
C LEU A 117 3.60 2.54 -3.50
N THR A 118 3.28 1.49 -2.74
CA THR A 118 3.05 1.63 -1.31
C THR A 118 4.33 2.16 -0.67
N PHE A 119 4.22 2.74 0.52
CA PHE A 119 5.39 3.03 1.33
C PHE A 119 6.31 1.79 1.44
N SER A 120 5.73 0.59 1.57
CA SER A 120 6.48 -0.67 1.54
C SER A 120 7.25 -0.87 0.23
N ASP A 121 6.66 -0.58 -0.92
CA ASP A 121 7.31 -0.75 -2.22
C ASP A 121 8.45 0.27 -2.40
N LYS A 122 8.20 1.54 -2.05
CA LYS A 122 9.23 2.59 -2.09
C LYS A 122 10.42 2.26 -1.19
N VAL A 123 10.15 1.82 0.05
CA VAL A 123 11.18 1.38 0.99
C VAL A 123 11.91 0.16 0.43
N SER A 124 11.18 -0.83 -0.11
CA SER A 124 11.78 -2.05 -0.64
C SER A 124 12.69 -1.80 -1.84
N GLU A 125 12.26 -0.96 -2.77
CA GLU A 125 13.04 -0.55 -3.95
C GLU A 125 14.29 0.22 -3.51
N ALA A 126 14.15 1.21 -2.64
CA ALA A 126 15.28 1.99 -2.14
C ALA A 126 16.32 1.11 -1.41
N PHE A 127 15.88 0.13 -0.63
CA PHE A 127 16.78 -0.84 0.02
C PHE A 127 17.46 -1.77 -0.99
N ALA A 128 16.75 -2.21 -2.03
CA ALA A 128 17.32 -3.03 -3.09
C ALA A 128 18.42 -2.27 -3.87
N GLU A 129 18.16 -1.01 -4.23
CA GLU A 129 19.16 -0.13 -4.85
C GLU A 129 20.38 0.09 -3.95
N PHE A 130 20.14 0.42 -2.67
CA PHE A 130 21.23 0.62 -1.71
C PHE A 130 22.13 -0.61 -1.58
N ILE A 131 21.55 -1.82 -1.52
CA ILE A 131 22.30 -3.08 -1.45
C ILE A 131 23.06 -3.32 -2.76
N ALA A 132 22.46 -3.02 -3.91
CA ALA A 132 23.08 -3.20 -5.22
C ALA A 132 24.29 -2.28 -5.43
N GLU A 133 24.22 -1.03 -4.96
CA GLU A 133 25.35 -0.09 -4.97
C GLU A 133 26.50 -0.56 -4.05
N HIS A 134 26.17 -1.28 -2.98
CA HIS A 134 27.12 -1.74 -1.97
C HIS A 134 27.47 -3.22 -2.11
N ASN A 135 28.18 -3.57 -3.19
CA ASN A 135 28.60 -4.95 -3.50
C ASN A 135 29.60 -5.61 -2.51
N THR A 136 30.04 -4.90 -1.46
CA THR A 136 31.00 -5.40 -0.46
C THR A 136 30.34 -5.85 0.86
N LEU A 137 29.00 -5.79 0.95
CA LEU A 137 28.27 -6.16 2.15
C LEU A 137 28.32 -7.67 2.41
N THR A 138 28.55 -8.03 3.68
CA THR A 138 28.50 -9.42 4.14
C THR A 138 27.06 -9.90 4.30
N VAL A 139 26.87 -11.22 4.32
CA VAL A 139 25.54 -11.85 4.52
C VAL A 139 24.82 -11.31 5.77
N LYS A 140 25.55 -11.13 6.88
CA LYS A 140 24.94 -10.59 8.12
C LYS A 140 24.51 -9.13 7.97
N GLN A 141 25.26 -8.33 7.22
CA GLN A 141 24.93 -6.93 6.93
C GLN A 141 23.70 -6.80 6.04
N ILE A 142 23.57 -7.66 5.03
CA ILE A 142 22.38 -7.73 4.18
C ILE A 142 21.15 -8.16 5.01
N GLN A 143 21.28 -9.17 5.87
CA GLN A 143 20.22 -9.57 6.79
C GLN A 143 19.79 -8.44 7.73
N PHE A 144 20.74 -7.64 8.21
CA PHE A 144 20.43 -6.45 9.00
C PHE A 144 19.62 -5.44 8.20
N LEU A 145 20.01 -5.15 6.96
CA LEU A 145 19.27 -4.23 6.09
C LEU A 145 17.84 -4.71 5.81
N HIS A 146 17.63 -6.00 5.56
CA HIS A 146 16.26 -6.54 5.41
C HIS A 146 15.44 -6.45 6.72
N THR A 147 16.08 -6.67 7.86
CA THR A 147 15.41 -6.48 9.16
C THR A 147 15.04 -5.02 9.37
N LEU A 148 15.90 -4.09 8.94
CA LEU A 148 15.66 -2.66 9.01
C LEU A 148 14.54 -2.22 8.06
N GLN A 149 14.55 -2.71 6.82
CA GLN A 149 13.47 -2.53 5.84
C GLN A 149 12.13 -2.96 6.45
N THR A 150 12.05 -4.18 6.98
CA THR A 150 10.83 -4.71 7.61
C THR A 150 10.38 -3.84 8.77
N PHE A 151 11.31 -3.45 9.65
CA PHE A 151 11.02 -2.60 10.79
C PHE A 151 10.46 -1.22 10.37
N ILE A 152 11.03 -0.62 9.33
CA ILE A 152 10.57 0.68 8.80
C ILE A 152 9.17 0.53 8.20
N VAL A 153 8.93 -0.53 7.40
CA VAL A 153 7.61 -0.78 6.80
C VAL A 153 6.53 -1.00 7.86
N GLU A 154 6.84 -1.73 8.93
CA GLU A 154 5.87 -2.04 9.99
C GLU A 154 5.59 -0.86 10.94
N ASN A 155 6.63 -0.09 11.32
CA ASN A 155 6.48 0.96 12.33
C ASN A 155 6.31 2.36 11.73
N GLY A 156 6.72 2.59 10.48
CA GLY A 156 6.67 3.90 9.83
C GLY A 156 7.67 4.93 10.37
N GLU A 157 8.44 4.60 11.40
CA GLU A 157 9.45 5.46 12.00
C GLU A 157 10.72 4.67 12.39
N LEU A 158 11.85 5.37 12.51
CA LEU A 158 13.10 4.79 12.97
C LEU A 158 13.82 5.77 13.88
N THR A 159 14.15 5.35 15.11
CA THR A 159 15.04 6.11 15.99
C THR A 159 16.40 5.43 16.15
N LYS A 160 17.43 6.22 16.47
CA LYS A 160 18.77 5.69 16.78
C LYS A 160 18.77 4.69 17.95
N ARG A 161 17.77 4.76 18.83
CA ARG A 161 17.63 3.82 19.96
C ARG A 161 17.13 2.46 19.51
N ASP A 162 16.38 2.38 18.41
CA ASP A 162 15.83 1.12 17.91
C ASP A 162 16.93 0.24 17.31
N LEU A 163 17.91 0.84 16.64
CA LEU A 163 19.08 0.18 16.04
C LEU A 163 19.98 -0.59 17.03
N VAL A 164 19.80 -0.37 18.33
CA VAL A 164 20.53 -1.04 19.43
C VAL A 164 19.62 -1.89 20.33
N ARG A 165 18.38 -2.16 19.89
CA ARG A 165 17.40 -3.02 20.58
C ARG A 165 17.00 -4.20 19.69
N GLU A 166 16.13 -5.07 20.19
CA GLU A 166 15.50 -6.07 19.33
C GLU A 166 14.66 -5.37 18.25
N PRO A 167 14.61 -5.89 17.00
CA PRO A 167 15.14 -7.17 16.52
C PRO A 167 16.65 -7.18 16.17
N PHE A 168 17.29 -6.01 16.08
CA PHE A 168 18.66 -5.85 15.56
C PHE A 168 19.75 -6.50 16.43
N THR A 169 19.57 -6.53 17.75
CA THR A 169 20.50 -7.18 18.68
C THR A 169 20.52 -8.71 18.57
N LYS A 170 19.53 -9.33 17.91
CA LYS A 170 19.54 -10.78 17.62
C LYS A 170 20.58 -11.16 16.55
N LEU A 171 20.88 -10.23 15.64
CA LEU A 171 21.84 -10.44 14.55
C LEU A 171 23.29 -10.26 15.01
N HIS A 172 23.52 -9.35 15.95
CA HIS A 172 24.84 -9.08 16.51
C HIS A 172 24.76 -8.54 17.94
N ALA A 173 25.66 -8.98 18.82
CA ALA A 173 25.65 -8.62 20.25
C ALA A 173 25.79 -7.10 20.52
N ARG A 174 26.37 -6.35 19.56
CA ARG A 174 26.46 -4.88 19.57
C ARG A 174 25.53 -4.20 18.54
N GLY A 175 24.58 -4.94 17.98
CA GLY A 175 23.65 -4.49 16.95
C GLY A 175 24.36 -3.79 15.79
N PHE A 176 23.77 -2.66 15.37
CA PHE A 176 24.26 -1.79 14.30
C PHE A 176 25.74 -1.38 14.45
N LEU A 177 26.17 -1.04 15.67
CA LEU A 177 27.52 -0.52 15.95
C LEU A 177 28.63 -1.56 15.78
N GLY A 178 28.31 -2.84 15.92
CA GLY A 178 29.28 -3.93 15.76
C GLY A 178 29.31 -4.52 14.35
N LEU A 179 28.30 -4.25 13.53
CA LEU A 179 28.12 -4.88 12.23
C LEU A 179 28.68 -4.03 11.08
N PHE A 180 28.64 -2.71 11.22
CA PHE A 180 29.07 -1.76 10.19
C PHE A 180 30.23 -0.89 10.69
N ASN A 181 31.07 -0.41 9.78
CA ASN A 181 32.08 0.60 10.10
C ASN A 181 31.42 1.99 10.26
N LYS A 182 32.13 2.99 10.80
CA LYS A 182 31.54 4.32 11.03
C LYS A 182 31.00 4.99 9.77
N GLN A 183 31.69 4.85 8.64
CA GLN A 183 31.29 5.46 7.38
C GLN A 183 29.96 4.88 6.90
N MET A 184 29.85 3.55 6.87
CA MET A 184 28.63 2.84 6.49
C MET A 184 27.48 3.09 7.47
N GLN A 185 27.77 3.26 8.77
CA GLN A 185 26.75 3.64 9.75
C GLN A 185 26.15 5.02 9.44
N GLU A 186 26.97 6.01 9.13
CA GLU A 186 26.50 7.35 8.77
C GLU A 186 25.71 7.34 7.45
N GLU A 187 26.15 6.53 6.49
CA GLU A 187 25.50 6.37 5.20
C GLU A 187 24.12 5.72 5.32
N ILE A 188 24.01 4.61 6.07
CA ILE A 188 22.72 3.97 6.34
C ILE A 188 21.77 4.92 7.06
N LEU A 189 22.25 5.69 8.06
CA LEU A 189 21.42 6.66 8.77
C LEU A 189 20.88 7.75 7.84
N LYS A 190 21.75 8.33 6.99
CA LYS A 190 21.33 9.33 6.00
C LYS A 190 20.33 8.75 4.99
N PHE A 191 20.56 7.51 4.57
CA PHE A 191 19.66 6.79 3.67
C PHE A 191 18.28 6.58 4.30
N THR A 192 18.22 6.09 5.54
CA THR A 192 16.94 5.90 6.25
C THR A 192 16.23 7.22 6.54
N ASP A 193 16.97 8.27 6.91
CA ASP A 193 16.39 9.60 7.13
C ASP A 193 15.78 10.15 5.82
N LYS A 194 16.46 9.95 4.68
CA LYS A 194 15.94 10.36 3.37
C LYS A 194 14.67 9.61 3.00
N ILE A 195 14.61 8.29 3.22
CA ILE A 195 13.41 7.51 2.97
C ILE A 195 12.25 8.02 3.82
N LEU A 196 12.47 8.26 5.11
CA LEU A 196 11.42 8.70 6.05
C LEU A 196 10.97 10.16 5.84
N GLN A 197 11.79 11.00 5.19
CA GLN A 197 11.42 12.39 4.84
C GLN A 197 10.67 12.50 3.51
N HIS A 198 10.78 11.50 2.63
CA HIS A 198 10.13 11.45 1.31
C HIS A 198 9.06 10.36 1.22
N ALA A 199 8.71 9.77 2.36
CA ALA A 199 7.60 8.85 2.56
C ALA A 199 6.33 9.63 2.94
#